data_AF-A0A1S1WVN3-F1
#
_entry.id   AF-A0A1S1WVN3-F1
#
_cell.length_a   1.000
_cell.length_b   1.000
_cell.length_c   1.000
_cell.angle_alpha   90.00
_cell.angle_beta   90.00
_cell.angle_gamma   90.00
#
_symmetry.space_group_name_H-M   'P 1'
#
loop_
_entity.id
_entity.type
_entity.pdbx_description
1 polymer ?
#
loop_
_entity_poly.entity_id
_entity_poly.type
_entity_poly.pdbx_seq_one_letter_code
_entity_poly.pdbx_strand_id
1 'polypeptide(L)'
;MIKNILLGASLCSLPILAMADIGIDGARHLLLRTGFGANPAQIAVYAPLSREAAVDKVLAATATQAVTPPPGWANDPFERPGQPGLTEEQKKTLQQERNQHAVELRSWWLTEMRNTPSPLTEKMTLFWHNHFVSALDKVRSPQMMYQQNLLLRHYALGDFGQLLHAVARDPAMMRYLDTANNRKEQPNENFAREVMELFTLGEGHYSEQDIREAARAFTGWGLDHDDQFIVRPRLRDTGEKTIFGQRGNFDGNDVIDLLLQQPATAVFVTNKLWRNFVSPTPDPATVGRLAEQFRRSHYQIKPLLRAMLLTPQFWRSQGQLVKSPVELTVGTLVTFDLMPADWRVIAGLNRQLGQDLFAPPNVKGWPGGEAWINSATLLTRKQFLDRIAHDAAPARDAFAQADGDMSEMAGREARIRRFAANGLNSMKLQPDEWAAIYHARSATDSARLLLALPPANPLPPDTSGAKAIAQLLLDPAYQVE
;
A
#
# COMPACT_ATOMS: atom_id res chain seq x y z
N MET A 1 2.22 -43.43 69.34
CA MET A 1 1.43 -43.50 68.10
C MET A 1 0.76 -42.16 67.89
N ILE A 2 1.33 -41.29 67.06
CA ILE A 2 0.70 -40.02 66.66
C ILE A 2 0.75 -40.05 65.13
N LYS A 3 -0.43 -40.19 64.49
CA LYS A 3 -0.57 -40.22 63.03
C LYS A 3 -1.56 -39.14 62.59
N ASN A 4 -0.99 -38.17 61.90
CA ASN A 4 -1.44 -37.50 60.66
C ASN A 4 -2.81 -36.83 60.62
N ILE A 5 -2.75 -35.50 60.67
CA ILE A 5 -3.71 -34.55 60.11
C ILE A 5 -3.53 -34.56 58.57
N LEU A 6 -4.60 -34.85 57.83
CA LEU A 6 -4.68 -34.71 56.38
C LEU A 6 -5.48 -33.43 56.07
N LEU A 7 -4.79 -32.39 55.61
CA LEU A 7 -5.40 -31.23 54.95
C LEU A 7 -5.78 -31.62 53.51
N GLY A 8 -7.08 -31.61 53.21
CA GLY A 8 -7.58 -31.64 51.84
C GLY A 8 -7.62 -30.22 51.25
N ALA A 9 -6.66 -29.89 50.40
CA ALA A 9 -6.74 -28.72 49.53
C ALA A 9 -7.29 -29.18 48.16
N SER A 10 -8.57 -28.88 47.89
CA SER A 10 -9.11 -28.99 46.53
C SER A 10 -8.52 -27.89 45.66
N LEU A 11 -7.58 -28.26 44.79
CA LEU A 11 -7.16 -27.44 43.66
C LEU A 11 -8.29 -27.43 42.62
N CYS A 12 -9.05 -26.34 42.57
CA CYS A 12 -9.88 -26.03 41.41
C CYS A 12 -8.97 -25.78 40.20
N SER A 13 -8.83 -26.78 39.34
CA SER A 13 -8.31 -26.62 37.99
C SER A 13 -9.33 -25.82 37.16
N LEU A 14 -9.09 -24.52 37.01
CA LEU A 14 -9.74 -23.74 35.97
C LEU A 14 -9.33 -24.34 34.60
N PRO A 15 -10.28 -24.66 33.71
CA PRO A 15 -9.91 -25.04 32.35
C PRO A 15 -9.29 -23.81 31.70
N ILE A 16 -8.00 -23.88 31.37
CA ILE A 16 -7.43 -23.02 30.34
C ILE A 16 -8.28 -23.31 29.11
N LEU A 17 -9.20 -22.40 28.75
CA LEU A 17 -9.81 -22.43 27.43
C LEU A 17 -8.64 -22.36 26.46
N ALA A 18 -8.31 -23.49 25.82
CA ALA A 18 -7.42 -23.48 24.68
C ALA A 18 -8.03 -22.49 23.69
N MET A 19 -7.38 -21.34 23.48
CA MET A 19 -7.86 -20.37 22.51
C MET A 19 -7.85 -21.06 21.16
N ALA A 20 -9.02 -21.11 20.50
CA ALA A 20 -9.16 -21.81 19.24
C ALA A 20 -8.14 -21.28 18.22
N ASP A 21 -7.48 -22.21 17.52
CA ASP A 21 -6.59 -21.87 16.43
C ASP A 21 -7.35 -21.17 15.30
N ILE A 22 -6.64 -20.31 14.55
CA ILE A 22 -7.26 -19.58 13.44
C ILE A 22 -7.48 -20.44 12.19
N GLY A 23 -6.86 -21.62 12.14
CA GLY A 23 -6.90 -22.54 11.02
C GLY A 23 -6.34 -21.97 9.72
N ILE A 24 -6.44 -22.76 8.65
CA ILE A 24 -5.97 -22.37 7.30
C ILE A 24 -6.68 -21.11 6.81
N ASP A 25 -8.01 -21.06 6.95
CA ASP A 25 -8.83 -19.96 6.46
C ASP A 25 -8.53 -18.64 7.19
N GLY A 26 -8.34 -18.68 8.51
CA GLY A 26 -7.96 -17.50 9.29
C GLY A 26 -6.52 -17.05 9.02
N ALA A 27 -5.57 -17.99 8.89
CA ALA A 27 -4.19 -17.66 8.54
C ALA A 27 -4.08 -17.03 7.15
N ARG A 28 -4.75 -17.60 6.14
CA ARG A 28 -4.83 -17.03 4.78
C ARG A 28 -5.41 -15.62 4.82
N HIS A 29 -6.54 -15.43 5.50
CA HIS A 29 -7.18 -14.12 5.64
C HIS A 29 -6.26 -13.07 6.26
N LEU A 30 -5.60 -13.40 7.38
CA LEU A 30 -4.67 -12.50 8.04
C LEU A 30 -3.52 -12.12 7.11
N LEU A 31 -2.86 -13.11 6.49
CA LEU A 31 -1.70 -12.90 5.62
C LEU A 31 -2.02 -12.07 4.37
N LEU A 32 -3.17 -12.29 3.73
CA LEU A 32 -3.64 -11.47 2.60
C LEU A 32 -3.87 -10.02 3.05
N ARG A 33 -4.54 -9.82 4.18
CA ARG A 33 -4.83 -8.48 4.72
C ARG A 33 -3.58 -7.72 5.18
N THR A 34 -2.59 -8.41 5.70
CA THR A 34 -1.36 -7.80 6.25
C THR A 34 -0.14 -7.94 5.35
N GLY A 35 -0.34 -8.34 4.11
CA GLY A 35 0.72 -8.50 3.12
C GLY A 35 0.19 -8.41 1.70
N PHE A 36 0.89 -9.04 0.76
CA PHE A 36 0.47 -9.06 -0.64
C PHE A 36 -0.05 -10.44 -1.07
N GLY A 37 0.33 -11.52 -0.39
CA GLY A 37 -0.08 -12.88 -0.71
C GLY A 37 0.06 -13.79 0.51
N ALA A 38 -0.44 -15.01 0.40
CA ALA A 38 -0.36 -16.01 1.45
C ALA A 38 0.25 -17.30 0.90
N ASN A 39 1.55 -17.49 1.08
CA ASN A 39 2.22 -18.72 0.70
C ASN A 39 1.78 -19.85 1.66
N PRO A 40 1.46 -21.08 1.18
CA PRO A 40 1.04 -22.17 2.06
C PRO A 40 2.03 -22.52 3.19
N ALA A 41 3.34 -22.34 3.00
CA ALA A 41 4.32 -22.49 4.07
C ALA A 41 4.11 -21.47 5.19
N GLN A 42 3.77 -20.22 4.85
CA GLN A 42 3.41 -19.20 5.84
C GLN A 42 2.08 -19.54 6.50
N ILE A 43 1.07 -19.96 5.73
CA ILE A 43 -0.22 -20.39 6.26
C ILE A 43 -0.02 -21.49 7.31
N ALA A 44 0.80 -22.50 7.05
CA ALA A 44 1.09 -23.59 7.98
C ALA A 44 1.72 -23.10 9.31
N VAL A 45 2.49 -22.02 9.29
CA VAL A 45 3.07 -21.40 10.49
C VAL A 45 2.02 -20.64 11.30
N TYR A 46 1.07 -19.98 10.65
CA TYR A 46 0.06 -19.14 11.31
C TYR A 46 -1.21 -19.89 11.71
N ALA A 47 -1.60 -20.92 10.96
CA ALA A 47 -2.82 -21.69 11.19
C ALA A 47 -3.00 -22.22 12.63
N PRO A 48 -1.97 -22.77 13.30
CA PRO A 48 -2.13 -23.29 14.67
C PRO A 48 -2.11 -22.20 15.76
N LEU A 49 -1.94 -20.93 15.41
CA LEU A 49 -1.88 -19.84 16.39
C LEU A 49 -3.29 -19.36 16.77
N SER A 50 -3.43 -18.78 17.96
CA SER A 50 -4.61 -17.97 18.30
C SER A 50 -4.61 -16.67 17.49
N ARG A 51 -5.74 -15.98 17.44
CA ARG A 51 -5.86 -14.68 16.75
C ARG A 51 -4.87 -13.66 17.30
N GLU A 52 -4.73 -13.59 18.61
CA GLU A 52 -3.81 -12.70 19.31
C GLU A 52 -2.36 -13.01 18.94
N ALA A 53 -1.96 -14.28 19.07
CA ALA A 53 -0.59 -14.70 18.77
C ALA A 53 -0.23 -14.48 17.28
N ALA A 54 -1.17 -14.73 16.38
CA ALA A 54 -0.99 -14.50 14.94
C ALA A 54 -0.81 -13.02 14.62
N VAL A 55 -1.69 -12.15 15.13
CA VAL A 55 -1.60 -10.69 14.93
C VAL A 55 -0.31 -10.14 15.54
N ASP A 56 0.04 -10.57 16.76
CA ASP A 56 1.27 -10.14 17.43
C ASP A 56 2.51 -10.56 16.66
N LYS A 57 2.52 -11.77 16.09
CA LYS A 57 3.61 -12.25 15.24
C LYS A 57 3.80 -11.39 13.99
N VAL A 58 2.71 -10.99 13.32
CA VAL A 58 2.79 -10.06 12.17
C VAL A 58 3.37 -8.71 12.61
N LEU A 59 2.89 -8.14 13.71
CA LEU A 59 3.32 -6.82 14.19
C LEU A 59 4.75 -6.80 14.75
N ALA A 60 5.26 -7.94 15.21
CA ALA A 60 6.62 -8.11 15.68
C ALA A 60 7.64 -8.19 14.51
N ALA A 61 7.22 -8.68 13.34
CA ALA A 61 8.08 -8.84 12.17
C ALA A 61 8.32 -7.52 11.39
N THR A 62 7.78 -6.40 11.87
CA THR A 62 7.77 -5.15 11.12
C THR A 62 9.13 -4.46 11.14
N ALA A 63 9.60 -3.99 9.99
CA ALA A 63 10.83 -3.23 9.83
C ALA A 63 10.57 -1.78 9.38
N THR A 64 11.60 -0.94 9.44
CA THR A 64 11.55 0.48 9.00
C THR A 64 12.46 0.74 7.78
N GLN A 65 13.10 -0.29 7.24
CA GLN A 65 14.06 -0.21 6.15
C GLN A 65 13.79 -1.33 5.13
N ALA A 66 14.02 -1.04 3.86
CA ALA A 66 13.94 -2.03 2.80
C ALA A 66 15.15 -2.96 2.84
N VAL A 67 14.96 -4.24 2.48
CA VAL A 67 16.07 -5.20 2.31
C VAL A 67 16.62 -5.20 0.90
N THR A 68 15.81 -4.77 -0.07
CA THR A 68 16.20 -4.67 -1.48
C THR A 68 17.07 -3.43 -1.70
N PRO A 69 18.30 -3.58 -2.23
CA PRO A 69 19.15 -2.44 -2.54
C PRO A 69 18.48 -1.50 -3.54
N PRO A 70 18.54 -0.17 -3.34
CA PRO A 70 17.95 0.77 -4.27
C PRO A 70 18.76 0.84 -5.58
N PRO A 71 18.17 1.39 -6.65
CA PRO A 71 18.92 1.74 -7.85
C PRO A 71 20.10 2.67 -7.53
N GLY A 72 21.22 2.54 -8.26
CA GLY A 72 22.45 3.27 -7.95
C GLY A 72 22.31 4.79 -7.92
N TRP A 73 21.40 5.35 -8.73
CA TRP A 73 21.13 6.79 -8.81
C TRP A 73 20.25 7.32 -7.66
N ALA A 74 19.63 6.45 -6.87
CA ALA A 74 18.55 6.85 -5.94
C ALA A 74 19.04 7.76 -4.80
N ASN A 75 20.32 7.70 -4.46
CA ASN A 75 20.97 8.53 -3.45
C ASN A 75 21.81 9.67 -4.05
N ASP A 76 21.82 9.82 -5.37
CA ASP A 76 22.47 10.95 -6.00
C ASP A 76 21.74 12.25 -5.65
N PRO A 77 22.42 13.41 -5.70
CA PRO A 77 21.79 14.71 -5.48
C PRO A 77 20.53 14.89 -6.34
N PHE A 78 19.53 15.58 -5.78
CA PHE A 78 18.27 15.81 -6.46
C PHE A 78 18.48 16.53 -7.80
N GLU A 79 18.04 15.89 -8.88
CA GLU A 79 18.07 16.49 -10.19
C GLU A 79 16.99 17.58 -10.30
N ARG A 80 17.39 18.83 -10.56
CA ARG A 80 16.41 19.94 -10.67
C ARG A 80 15.65 19.92 -12.00
N PRO A 81 14.31 19.87 -11.98
CA PRO A 81 13.52 20.10 -13.17
C PRO A 81 13.69 21.54 -13.69
N GLY A 82 13.91 21.70 -15.00
CA GLY A 82 13.90 23.01 -15.65
C GLY A 82 15.13 23.88 -15.38
N GLN A 83 16.32 23.29 -15.22
CA GLN A 83 17.57 24.05 -15.11
C GLN A 83 17.72 25.04 -16.28
N PRO A 84 18.01 26.32 -16.00
CA PRO A 84 18.21 27.32 -17.05
C PRO A 84 19.47 26.99 -17.87
N GLY A 85 19.46 27.33 -19.16
CA GLY A 85 20.63 27.19 -20.03
C GLY A 85 20.84 25.82 -20.68
N LEU A 86 19.92 24.86 -20.48
CA LEU A 86 19.98 23.56 -21.17
C LEU A 86 19.51 23.68 -22.63
N THR A 87 20.22 22.99 -23.53
CA THR A 87 19.80 22.80 -24.93
C THR A 87 18.59 21.85 -25.00
N GLU A 88 17.86 21.88 -26.12
CA GLU A 88 16.72 20.96 -26.32
C GLU A 88 17.14 19.48 -26.30
N GLU A 89 18.35 19.17 -26.80
CA GLU A 89 18.92 17.83 -26.74
C GLU A 89 19.18 17.39 -25.30
N GLN A 90 19.80 18.25 -24.49
CA GLN A 90 20.03 17.98 -23.07
C GLN A 90 18.72 17.78 -22.30
N LYS A 91 17.71 18.63 -22.55
CA LYS A 91 16.38 18.48 -21.95
C LYS A 91 15.75 17.13 -22.29
N LYS A 92 15.88 16.69 -23.55
CA LYS A 92 15.37 15.40 -24.01
C LYS A 92 16.09 14.23 -23.33
N THR A 93 17.42 14.29 -23.21
CA THR A 93 18.22 13.26 -22.51
C THR A 93 17.82 13.15 -21.05
N LEU A 94 17.77 14.26 -20.31
CA LEU A 94 17.35 14.26 -18.90
C LEU A 94 15.93 13.70 -18.73
N GLN A 95 15.01 14.06 -19.63
CA GLN A 95 13.66 13.51 -19.59
C GLN A 95 13.63 11.99 -19.83
N GLN A 96 14.50 11.47 -20.70
CA GLN A 96 14.63 10.03 -20.92
C GLN A 96 15.22 9.32 -19.70
N GLU A 97 16.26 9.89 -19.09
CA GLU A 97 16.87 9.38 -17.85
C GLU A 97 15.85 9.34 -16.71
N ARG A 98 15.10 10.43 -16.48
CA ARG A 98 14.03 10.46 -15.46
C ARG A 98 12.97 9.39 -15.70
N ASN A 99 12.58 9.18 -16.96
CA ASN A 99 11.62 8.14 -17.29
C ASN A 99 12.17 6.73 -17.01
N GLN A 100 13.47 6.52 -17.27
CA GLN A 100 14.15 5.26 -16.99
C GLN A 100 14.27 5.02 -15.47
N HIS A 101 14.74 6.01 -14.71
CA HIS A 101 14.80 5.98 -13.25
C HIS A 101 13.42 5.74 -12.63
N ALA A 102 12.38 6.36 -13.16
CA ALA A 102 11.02 6.14 -12.71
C ALA A 102 10.54 4.68 -12.90
N VAL A 103 10.96 4.00 -13.97
CA VAL A 103 10.65 2.57 -14.20
C VAL A 103 11.45 1.67 -13.25
N GLU A 104 12.73 1.99 -13.03
CA GLU A 104 13.60 1.27 -12.10
C GLU A 104 13.11 1.39 -10.66
N LEU A 105 12.65 2.58 -10.25
CA LEU A 105 12.11 2.83 -8.92
C LEU A 105 10.85 2.01 -8.65
N ARG A 106 9.93 1.93 -9.62
CA ARG A 106 8.74 1.06 -9.54
C ARG A 106 9.14 -0.40 -9.41
N SER A 107 10.11 -0.83 -10.21
CA SER A 107 10.61 -2.21 -10.22
C SER A 107 11.26 -2.57 -8.89
N TRP A 108 12.06 -1.67 -8.31
CA TRP A 108 12.66 -1.81 -6.99
C TRP A 108 11.58 -2.00 -5.91
N TRP A 109 10.56 -1.15 -5.89
CA TRP A 109 9.55 -1.25 -4.84
C TRP A 109 8.70 -2.52 -4.97
N LEU A 110 8.34 -2.94 -6.19
CA LEU A 110 7.66 -4.22 -6.42
C LEU A 110 8.53 -5.43 -5.98
N THR A 111 9.85 -5.33 -6.20
CA THR A 111 10.80 -6.34 -5.72
C THR A 111 10.80 -6.40 -4.19
N GLU A 112 10.85 -5.25 -3.52
CA GLU A 112 10.79 -5.18 -2.05
C GLU A 112 9.47 -5.76 -1.52
N MET A 113 8.32 -5.40 -2.10
CA MET A 113 7.01 -5.91 -1.69
C MET A 113 6.92 -7.44 -1.75
N ARG A 114 7.65 -8.09 -2.66
CA ARG A 114 7.70 -9.56 -2.78
C ARG A 114 8.72 -10.20 -1.82
N ASN A 115 9.88 -9.57 -1.63
CA ASN A 115 11.03 -10.17 -0.96
C ASN A 115 11.11 -9.86 0.53
N THR A 116 10.44 -8.79 0.98
CA THR A 116 10.58 -8.30 2.34
C THR A 116 10.14 -9.35 3.37
N PRO A 117 10.87 -9.50 4.49
CA PRO A 117 10.38 -10.26 5.64
C PRO A 117 9.26 -9.51 6.40
N SER A 118 8.98 -8.26 6.02
CA SER A 118 8.08 -7.34 6.71
C SER A 118 6.96 -6.84 5.80
N PRO A 119 6.09 -7.71 5.26
CA PRO A 119 5.09 -7.34 4.25
C PRO A 119 4.07 -6.31 4.77
N LEU A 120 3.77 -6.31 6.07
CA LEU A 120 2.87 -5.31 6.66
C LEU A 120 3.46 -3.89 6.57
N THR A 121 4.78 -3.74 6.72
CA THR A 121 5.43 -2.43 6.53
C THR A 121 5.19 -1.94 5.11
N GLU A 122 5.41 -2.76 4.08
CA GLU A 122 5.22 -2.33 2.69
C GLU A 122 3.74 -2.09 2.34
N LYS A 123 2.82 -2.87 2.91
CA LYS A 123 1.37 -2.62 2.81
C LYS A 123 1.01 -1.25 3.38
N MET A 124 1.58 -0.89 4.53
CA MET A 124 1.38 0.42 5.15
C MET A 124 2.11 1.55 4.41
N THR A 125 3.31 1.32 3.89
CA THR A 125 4.02 2.29 3.03
C THR A 125 3.17 2.62 1.80
N LEU A 126 2.58 1.61 1.14
CA LEU A 126 1.68 1.80 0.00
C LEU A 126 0.40 2.54 0.39
N PHE A 127 -0.19 2.19 1.54
CA PHE A 127 -1.34 2.91 2.09
C PHE A 127 -1.02 4.40 2.31
N TRP A 128 0.11 4.70 2.96
CA TRP A 128 0.51 6.08 3.20
C TRP A 128 0.89 6.83 1.93
N HIS A 129 1.47 6.17 0.93
CA HIS A 129 1.73 6.76 -0.39
C HIS A 129 0.42 7.12 -1.11
N ASN A 130 -0.63 6.32 -0.91
CA ASN A 130 -1.97 6.62 -1.43
C ASN A 130 -2.73 7.66 -0.59
N HIS A 131 -2.36 7.85 0.68
CA HIS A 131 -2.97 8.82 1.58
C HIS A 131 -2.34 10.20 1.45
N PHE A 132 -1.01 10.28 1.51
CA PHE A 132 -0.19 11.47 1.34
C PHE A 132 0.29 11.55 -0.11
N VAL A 133 -0.63 11.87 -1.01
CA VAL A 133 -0.39 11.75 -2.44
C VAL A 133 0.68 12.73 -2.91
N SER A 134 1.74 12.17 -3.51
CA SER A 134 2.66 12.85 -4.43
C SER A 134 2.82 11.99 -5.69
N ALA A 135 3.09 12.65 -6.82
CA ALA A 135 3.24 11.96 -8.11
C ALA A 135 4.43 12.46 -8.93
N LEU A 136 5.07 11.53 -9.64
CA LEU A 136 6.25 11.77 -10.48
C LEU A 136 6.04 12.83 -11.58
N ASP A 137 4.83 12.96 -12.11
CA ASP A 137 4.49 13.89 -13.19
C ASP A 137 4.61 15.36 -12.76
N LYS A 138 4.22 15.67 -11.52
CA LYS A 138 4.34 16.99 -10.92
C LYS A 138 5.65 17.19 -10.14
N VAL A 139 6.11 16.19 -9.39
CA VAL A 139 7.39 16.28 -8.63
C VAL A 139 8.60 16.27 -9.57
N ARG A 140 8.53 15.51 -10.67
CA ARG A 140 9.55 15.38 -11.73
C ARG A 140 10.95 14.97 -11.24
N SER A 141 11.03 14.30 -10.08
CA SER A 141 12.28 13.77 -9.52
C SER A 141 12.04 12.38 -8.93
N PRO A 142 12.55 11.31 -9.57
CA PRO A 142 12.54 9.95 -9.00
C PRO A 142 13.27 9.86 -7.65
N GLN A 143 14.34 10.62 -7.43
CA GLN A 143 15.08 10.65 -6.17
C GLN A 143 14.21 11.17 -5.02
N MET A 144 13.47 12.27 -5.23
CA MET A 144 12.54 12.78 -4.21
C MET A 144 11.44 11.78 -3.88
N MET A 145 10.88 11.13 -4.90
CA MET A 145 9.86 10.09 -4.67
C MET A 145 10.41 8.87 -3.92
N TYR A 146 11.67 8.51 -4.18
CA TYR A 146 12.37 7.47 -3.42
C TYR A 146 12.58 7.89 -1.95
N GLN A 147 13.06 9.11 -1.68
CA GLN A 147 13.25 9.60 -0.31
C GLN A 147 11.93 9.70 0.45
N GLN A 148 10.86 10.19 -0.20
CA GLN A 148 9.53 10.17 0.38
C GLN A 148 9.08 8.74 0.70
N ASN A 149 9.33 7.77 -0.18
CA ASN A 149 9.03 6.35 0.10
C ASN A 149 9.77 5.81 1.32
N LEU A 150 11.05 6.18 1.52
CA LEU A 150 11.80 5.83 2.73
C LEU A 150 11.20 6.46 3.98
N LEU A 151 10.80 7.73 3.91
CA LEU A 151 10.13 8.45 5.00
C LEU A 151 8.82 7.75 5.38
N LEU A 152 7.96 7.46 4.39
CA LEU A 152 6.69 6.76 4.61
C LEU A 152 6.92 5.37 5.21
N ARG A 153 7.94 4.63 4.73
CA ARG A 153 8.32 3.32 5.27
C ARG A 153 8.80 3.41 6.71
N HIS A 154 9.63 4.40 7.03
CA HIS A 154 10.18 4.59 8.36
C HIS A 154 9.06 4.79 9.40
N TYR A 155 8.05 5.59 9.05
CA TYR A 155 6.92 5.88 9.94
C TYR A 155 5.70 4.98 9.72
N ALA A 156 5.78 3.98 8.83
CA ALA A 156 4.61 3.22 8.35
C ALA A 156 3.74 2.65 9.47
N LEU A 157 4.36 2.24 10.58
CA LEU A 157 3.71 1.68 11.76
C LEU A 157 4.06 2.44 13.05
N GLY A 158 4.64 3.63 12.93
CA GLY A 158 5.08 4.46 14.04
C GLY A 158 4.00 5.41 14.55
N ASP A 159 4.39 6.64 14.78
CA ASP A 159 3.53 7.74 15.24
C ASP A 159 2.98 8.53 14.04
N PHE A 160 1.65 8.63 13.93
CA PHE A 160 1.02 9.36 12.83
C PHE A 160 1.23 10.88 12.92
N GLY A 161 1.35 11.44 14.14
CA GLY A 161 1.68 12.86 14.30
C GLY A 161 3.08 13.18 13.76
N GLN A 162 4.07 12.37 14.10
CA GLN A 162 5.43 12.49 13.56
C GLN A 162 5.45 12.30 12.04
N LEU A 163 4.72 11.31 11.53
CA LEU A 163 4.56 11.12 10.08
C LEU A 163 3.98 12.37 9.41
N LEU A 164 2.92 12.95 9.98
CA LEU A 164 2.26 14.15 9.44
C LEU A 164 3.20 15.36 9.41
N HIS A 165 3.97 15.60 10.48
CA HIS A 165 5.00 16.65 10.47
C HIS A 165 6.11 16.38 9.45
N ALA A 166 6.55 15.12 9.34
CA ALA A 166 7.61 14.73 8.42
C ALA A 166 7.17 14.94 6.95
N VAL A 167 5.97 14.49 6.59
CA VAL A 167 5.39 14.68 5.25
C VAL A 167 5.16 16.15 4.94
N ALA A 168 4.74 16.97 5.91
CA ALA A 168 4.51 18.40 5.69
C ALA A 168 5.81 19.16 5.29
N ARG A 169 6.97 18.60 5.61
CA ARG A 169 8.31 19.14 5.29
C ARG A 169 9.04 18.33 4.20
N ASP A 170 8.42 17.30 3.66
CA ASP A 170 9.01 16.43 2.64
C ASP A 170 9.13 17.18 1.28
N PRO A 171 10.31 17.18 0.62
CA PRO A 171 10.50 17.89 -0.63
C PRO A 171 9.55 17.47 -1.75
N ALA A 172 9.20 16.19 -1.85
CA ALA A 172 8.25 15.72 -2.86
C ALA A 172 6.85 16.31 -2.59
N MET A 173 6.37 16.27 -1.35
CA MET A 173 5.10 16.85 -0.92
C MET A 173 5.06 18.37 -1.13
N MET A 174 6.10 19.09 -0.73
CA MET A 174 6.18 20.55 -0.86
C MET A 174 6.17 21.02 -2.32
N ARG A 175 6.76 20.25 -3.23
CA ARG A 175 6.64 20.49 -4.68
C ARG A 175 5.28 20.08 -5.22
N TYR A 176 4.74 18.95 -4.77
CA TYR A 176 3.47 18.45 -5.26
C TYR A 176 2.29 19.36 -4.89
N LEU A 177 2.29 19.99 -3.72
CA LEU A 177 1.23 20.89 -3.27
C LEU A 177 1.62 22.37 -3.28
N ASP A 178 2.75 22.70 -3.91
CA ASP A 178 3.25 24.07 -4.11
C ASP A 178 3.49 24.86 -2.80
N THR A 179 3.67 24.17 -1.68
CA THR A 179 4.00 24.77 -0.37
C THR A 179 5.35 25.49 -0.41
N ALA A 180 6.31 25.00 -1.21
CA ALA A 180 7.64 25.61 -1.32
C ALA A 180 7.62 27.05 -1.87
N ASN A 181 6.52 27.46 -2.50
CA ASN A 181 6.32 28.80 -3.07
C ASN A 181 5.44 29.70 -2.17
N ASN A 182 5.05 29.24 -0.99
CA ASN A 182 4.13 29.94 -0.09
C ASN A 182 4.82 31.09 0.66
N ARG A 183 4.37 32.33 0.44
CA ARG A 183 4.96 33.55 1.02
C ARG A 183 3.88 34.48 1.57
N LYS A 184 4.22 35.26 2.59
CA LYS A 184 3.27 36.14 3.28
C LYS A 184 2.53 37.13 2.37
N GLU A 185 3.13 37.55 1.26
CA GLU A 185 2.48 38.46 0.31
C GLU A 185 1.41 37.75 -0.54
N GLN A 186 1.50 36.43 -0.67
CA GLN A 186 0.59 35.60 -1.46
C GLN A 186 0.45 34.21 -0.81
N PRO A 187 -0.31 34.09 0.29
CA PRO A 187 -0.55 32.81 0.94
C PRO A 187 -1.18 31.80 -0.03
N ASN A 188 -0.59 30.60 -0.12
CA ASN A 188 -1.09 29.50 -0.95
C ASN A 188 -1.92 28.54 -0.09
N GLU A 189 -3.23 28.49 -0.35
CA GLU A 189 -4.18 27.65 0.39
C GLU A 189 -4.12 26.16 0.05
N ASN A 190 -3.46 25.77 -1.05
CA ASN A 190 -3.53 24.41 -1.57
C ASN A 190 -3.14 23.36 -0.51
N PHE A 191 -1.93 23.45 0.05
CA PHE A 191 -1.50 22.51 1.09
C PHE A 191 -2.37 22.57 2.35
N ALA A 192 -2.81 23.76 2.77
CA ALA A 192 -3.67 23.93 3.95
C ALA A 192 -5.03 23.24 3.76
N ARG A 193 -5.60 23.33 2.56
CA ARG A 193 -6.85 22.65 2.19
C ARG A 193 -6.66 21.14 2.15
N GLU A 194 -5.64 20.65 1.44
CA GLU A 194 -5.41 19.21 1.30
C GLU A 194 -5.07 18.53 2.65
N VAL A 195 -4.25 19.17 3.50
CA VAL A 195 -3.89 18.61 4.80
C VAL A 195 -5.11 18.49 5.71
N MET A 196 -6.04 19.45 5.67
CA MET A 196 -7.30 19.41 6.40
C MET A 196 -8.29 18.41 5.80
N GLU A 197 -8.52 18.48 4.48
CA GLU A 197 -9.57 17.72 3.80
C GLU A 197 -9.19 16.26 3.55
N LEU A 198 -8.03 16.03 2.95
CA LEU A 198 -7.67 14.71 2.43
C LEU A 198 -6.80 13.89 3.39
N PHE A 199 -6.03 14.57 4.25
CA PHE A 199 -5.03 13.91 5.09
C PHE A 199 -5.42 13.79 6.57
N THR A 200 -6.27 14.68 7.10
CA THR A 200 -6.60 14.70 8.54
C THR A 200 -8.08 14.72 8.86
N LEU A 201 -8.81 15.82 8.65
CA LEU A 201 -10.14 16.02 9.22
C LEU A 201 -11.26 15.43 8.37
N GLY A 202 -11.08 15.40 7.05
CA GLY A 202 -12.19 15.15 6.12
C GLY A 202 -13.04 16.39 5.89
N GLU A 203 -13.76 16.39 4.76
CA GLU A 203 -14.67 17.48 4.39
C GLU A 203 -15.70 17.77 5.50
N GLY A 204 -16.02 19.06 5.69
CA GLY A 204 -17.05 19.52 6.62
C GLY A 204 -16.59 19.72 8.08
N HIS A 205 -15.31 19.54 8.38
CA HIS A 205 -14.76 19.64 9.75
C HIS A 205 -13.84 20.86 9.97
N TYR A 206 -13.81 21.80 9.02
CA TYR A 206 -13.04 23.04 9.06
C TYR A 206 -13.83 24.13 8.32
N SER A 207 -13.53 25.39 8.64
CA SER A 207 -14.05 26.55 7.92
C SER A 207 -13.08 27.01 6.84
N GLU A 208 -13.59 27.79 5.89
CA GLU A 208 -12.75 28.49 4.91
C GLU A 208 -11.77 29.49 5.58
N GLN A 209 -12.13 30.02 6.75
CA GLN A 209 -11.22 30.85 7.53
C GLN A 209 -10.04 30.03 8.08
N ASP A 210 -10.27 28.80 8.54
CA ASP A 210 -9.20 27.92 9.03
C ASP A 210 -8.18 27.64 7.91
N ILE A 211 -8.65 27.42 6.68
CA ILE A 211 -7.78 27.20 5.52
C ILE A 211 -6.89 28.41 5.26
N ARG A 212 -7.47 29.62 5.22
CA ARG A 212 -6.73 30.88 4.99
C ARG A 212 -5.70 31.13 6.07
N GLU A 213 -6.08 30.95 7.33
CA GLU A 213 -5.22 31.20 8.47
C GLU A 213 -4.11 30.16 8.59
N ALA A 214 -4.39 28.89 8.27
CA ALA A 214 -3.37 27.85 8.13
C ALA A 214 -2.41 28.14 6.96
N ALA A 215 -2.92 28.59 5.80
CA ALA A 215 -2.10 28.98 4.66
C ALA A 215 -1.10 30.08 5.02
N ARG A 216 -1.54 31.09 5.80
CA ARG A 216 -0.68 32.13 6.38
C ARG A 216 0.38 31.52 7.31
N ALA A 217 0.03 30.56 8.15
CA ALA A 217 0.97 29.91 9.07
C ALA A 217 2.05 29.08 8.35
N PHE A 218 1.76 28.49 7.19
CA PHE A 218 2.74 27.78 6.36
C PHE A 218 3.68 28.69 5.55
N THR A 219 3.49 30.01 5.58
CA THR A 219 4.32 30.94 4.80
C THR A 219 5.78 30.91 5.26
N GLY A 220 6.69 31.02 4.29
CA GLY A 220 8.13 30.99 4.55
C GLY A 220 8.72 29.59 4.66
N TRP A 221 7.92 28.53 4.63
CA TRP A 221 8.43 27.19 4.34
C TRP A 221 8.88 27.13 2.88
N GLY A 222 10.06 26.56 2.63
CA GLY A 222 10.62 26.48 1.29
C GLY A 222 11.65 25.38 1.15
N LEU A 223 12.16 25.24 -0.07
CA LEU A 223 13.30 24.39 -0.37
C LEU A 223 14.54 25.24 -0.63
N ASP A 224 15.71 24.74 -0.25
CA ASP A 224 17.01 25.37 -0.55
C ASP A 224 17.56 24.95 -1.91
N HIS A 225 18.86 25.18 -2.15
CA HIS A 225 19.51 24.77 -3.39
C HIS A 225 19.51 23.24 -3.52
N ASP A 226 19.81 22.52 -2.44
CA ASP A 226 19.89 21.06 -2.45
C ASP A 226 18.50 20.41 -2.27
N ASP A 227 17.45 21.21 -2.49
CA ASP A 227 16.05 20.84 -2.42
C ASP A 227 15.68 20.23 -1.04
N GLN A 228 16.34 20.73 0.01
CA GLN A 228 16.08 20.40 1.41
C GLN A 228 15.14 21.44 2.05
N PHE A 229 14.34 21.00 3.01
CA PHE A 229 13.43 21.89 3.76
C PHE A 229 14.19 22.98 4.50
N ILE A 230 13.73 24.22 4.34
CA ILE A 230 14.19 25.38 5.10
C ILE A 230 13.02 26.30 5.49
N VAL A 231 13.23 27.07 6.54
CA VAL A 231 12.35 28.18 6.92
C VAL A 231 13.02 29.49 6.52
N ARG A 232 12.29 30.36 5.82
CA ARG A 232 12.73 31.67 5.34
C ARG A 232 12.03 32.77 6.16
N PRO A 233 12.63 33.28 7.25
CA PRO A 233 11.95 34.20 8.18
C PRO A 233 11.38 35.46 7.54
N ARG A 234 12.04 35.98 6.50
CA ARG A 234 11.59 37.19 5.80
C ARG A 234 10.27 37.01 5.03
N LEU A 235 9.96 35.78 4.62
CA LEU A 235 8.77 35.42 3.86
C LEU A 235 7.61 34.89 4.73
N ARG A 236 7.84 34.76 6.05
CA ARG A 236 6.83 34.29 7.01
C ARG A 236 5.89 35.43 7.42
N ASP A 237 4.62 35.11 7.52
CA ASP A 237 3.60 35.92 8.16
C ASP A 237 3.66 35.70 9.68
N THR A 238 4.03 36.74 10.41
CA THR A 238 4.14 36.74 11.88
C THR A 238 2.95 37.40 12.56
N GLY A 239 1.89 37.71 11.81
CA GLY A 239 0.63 38.20 12.35
C GLY A 239 -0.07 37.13 13.17
N GLU A 240 -0.96 37.58 14.07
CA GLU A 240 -1.85 36.71 14.80
C GLU A 240 -2.81 36.00 13.82
N LYS A 241 -3.09 34.73 14.11
CA LYS A 241 -3.92 33.84 13.31
C LYS A 241 -4.99 33.21 14.19
N THR A 242 -6.14 32.91 13.59
CA THR A 242 -7.24 32.21 14.28
C THR A 242 -7.53 30.91 13.56
N ILE A 243 -7.26 29.78 14.20
CA ILE A 243 -7.42 28.44 13.60
C ILE A 243 -8.19 27.58 14.60
N PHE A 244 -9.31 27.00 14.17
CA PHE A 244 -10.25 26.22 14.99
C PHE A 244 -10.68 26.96 16.28
N GLY A 245 -10.87 28.28 16.16
CA GLY A 245 -11.22 29.17 17.28
C GLY A 245 -10.08 29.51 18.24
N GLN A 246 -8.88 28.94 18.05
CA GLN A 246 -7.69 29.28 18.85
C GLN A 246 -6.95 30.45 18.21
N ARG A 247 -6.47 31.41 19.02
CA ARG A 247 -5.72 32.58 18.55
C ARG A 247 -4.24 32.46 18.94
N GLY A 248 -3.35 32.78 18.03
CA GLY A 248 -1.91 32.78 18.29
C GLY A 248 -1.08 33.17 17.07
N ASN A 249 0.21 33.42 17.26
CA ASN A 249 1.16 33.60 16.16
C ASN A 249 1.64 32.24 15.63
N PHE A 250 0.71 31.44 15.13
CA PHE A 250 0.98 30.08 14.68
C PHE A 250 1.91 30.03 13.47
N ASP A 251 2.77 29.02 13.43
CA ASP A 251 3.43 28.53 12.22
C ASP A 251 2.93 27.16 11.76
N GLY A 252 3.49 26.69 10.66
CA GLY A 252 3.08 25.42 10.06
C GLY A 252 3.18 24.23 11.00
N ASN A 253 4.07 24.21 12.00
CA ASN A 253 4.09 23.11 12.98
C ASN A 253 2.91 23.21 13.93
N ASP A 254 2.62 24.41 14.42
CA ASP A 254 1.45 24.66 15.27
C ASP A 254 0.15 24.27 14.54
N VAL A 255 0.05 24.52 13.23
CA VAL A 255 -1.10 24.05 12.43
C VAL A 255 -1.23 22.53 12.49
N ILE A 256 -0.14 21.79 12.29
CA ILE A 256 -0.17 20.32 12.36
C ILE A 256 -0.59 19.86 13.76
N ASP A 257 -0.06 20.49 14.82
CA ASP A 257 -0.46 20.17 16.20
C ASP A 257 -1.94 20.46 16.47
N LEU A 258 -2.46 21.58 15.94
CA LEU A 258 -3.88 21.94 16.02
C LEU A 258 -4.78 20.93 15.29
N LEU A 259 -4.34 20.38 14.16
CA LEU A 259 -5.05 19.30 13.46
C LEU A 259 -5.09 18.03 14.30
N LEU A 260 -3.96 17.63 14.91
CA LEU A 260 -3.88 16.45 15.78
C LEU A 260 -4.74 16.59 17.05
N GLN A 261 -4.99 17.82 17.51
CA GLN A 261 -5.90 18.07 18.62
C GLN A 261 -7.37 17.80 18.26
N GLN A 262 -7.77 17.93 16.99
CA GLN A 262 -9.14 17.69 16.56
C GLN A 262 -9.51 16.19 16.65
N PRO A 263 -10.62 15.82 17.30
CA PRO A 263 -11.09 14.43 17.33
C PRO A 263 -11.37 13.84 15.94
N ALA A 264 -11.77 14.68 14.99
CA ALA A 264 -12.04 14.29 13.60
C ALA A 264 -10.83 13.62 12.94
N THR A 265 -9.59 14.05 13.26
CA THR A 265 -8.36 13.47 12.72
C THR A 265 -8.25 11.98 13.02
N ALA A 266 -8.46 11.59 14.28
CA ALA A 266 -8.39 10.18 14.66
C ALA A 266 -9.50 9.34 14.00
N VAL A 267 -10.71 9.90 13.88
CA VAL A 267 -11.85 9.24 13.23
C VAL A 267 -11.60 9.03 11.74
N PHE A 268 -11.10 10.05 11.05
CA PHE A 268 -10.81 10.01 9.61
C PHE A 268 -9.72 8.98 9.26
N VAL A 269 -8.59 9.02 9.96
CA VAL A 269 -7.49 8.08 9.73
C VAL A 269 -7.92 6.65 10.05
N THR A 270 -8.63 6.44 11.15
CA THR A 270 -9.17 5.11 11.52
C THR A 270 -10.15 4.60 10.46
N ASN A 271 -11.00 5.46 9.92
CA ASN A 271 -11.92 5.13 8.82
C ASN A 271 -11.18 4.73 7.53
N LYS A 272 -10.07 5.39 7.18
CA LYS A 272 -9.27 4.99 6.00
C LYS A 272 -8.57 3.66 6.22
N LEU A 273 -7.98 3.44 7.40
CA LEU A 273 -7.36 2.16 7.74
C LEU A 273 -8.39 1.02 7.77
N TRP A 274 -9.60 1.27 8.29
CA TRP A 274 -10.68 0.29 8.26
C TRP A 274 -11.00 -0.16 6.83
N ARG A 275 -11.12 0.79 5.90
CA ARG A 275 -11.37 0.47 4.48
C ARG A 275 -10.26 -0.32 3.82
N ASN A 276 -9.03 -0.17 4.32
CA ASN A 276 -7.86 -0.88 3.81
C ASN A 276 -7.73 -2.30 4.37
N PHE A 277 -8.12 -2.55 5.63
CA PHE A 277 -7.85 -3.81 6.33
C PHE A 277 -9.09 -4.66 6.65
N VAL A 278 -10.27 -4.04 6.77
CA VAL A 278 -11.47 -4.72 7.25
C VAL A 278 -12.50 -4.85 6.13
N SER A 279 -13.15 -3.76 5.75
CA SER A 279 -14.26 -3.79 4.79
C SER A 279 -14.50 -2.41 4.15
N PRO A 280 -15.17 -2.34 2.98
CA PRO A 280 -15.44 -1.06 2.32
C PRO A 280 -16.33 -0.12 3.14
N THR A 281 -17.15 -0.69 4.03
CA THR A 281 -18.10 0.02 4.88
C THR A 281 -17.64 0.00 6.34
N PRO A 282 -17.14 1.13 6.87
CA PRO A 282 -16.75 1.23 8.27
C PRO A 282 -17.92 1.07 9.24
N ASP A 283 -17.72 0.30 10.31
CA ASP A 283 -18.66 0.19 11.42
C ASP A 283 -18.50 1.41 12.35
N PRO A 284 -19.46 2.35 12.42
CA PRO A 284 -19.25 3.62 13.11
C PRO A 284 -18.95 3.46 14.60
N ALA A 285 -19.60 2.49 15.26
CA ALA A 285 -19.41 2.25 16.69
C ALA A 285 -18.00 1.73 17.00
N THR A 286 -17.50 0.77 16.21
CA THR A 286 -16.16 0.22 16.41
C THR A 286 -15.08 1.21 15.98
N VAL A 287 -15.27 1.92 14.87
CA VAL A 287 -14.36 2.99 14.45
C VAL A 287 -14.26 4.08 15.50
N GLY A 288 -15.38 4.54 16.08
CA GLY A 288 -15.37 5.54 17.15
C GLY A 288 -14.53 5.10 18.35
N ARG A 289 -14.71 3.86 18.83
CA ARG A 289 -13.90 3.30 19.94
C ARG A 289 -12.42 3.20 19.59
N LEU A 290 -12.09 2.74 18.38
CA LEU A 290 -10.70 2.61 17.92
C LEU A 290 -10.04 3.98 17.74
N ALA A 291 -10.76 4.96 17.21
CA ALA A 291 -10.28 6.34 17.04
C ALA A 291 -10.00 7.02 18.39
N GLU A 292 -10.86 6.82 19.38
CA GLU A 292 -10.59 7.31 20.74
C GLU A 292 -9.31 6.69 21.33
N GLN A 293 -9.12 5.38 21.17
CA GLN A 293 -7.90 4.69 21.60
C GLN A 293 -6.67 5.22 20.86
N PHE A 294 -6.77 5.43 19.55
CA PHE A 294 -5.70 5.98 18.72
C PHE A 294 -5.29 7.38 19.17
N ARG A 295 -6.26 8.25 19.49
CA ARG A 295 -5.96 9.58 20.02
C ARG A 295 -5.34 9.52 21.43
N ARG A 296 -5.86 8.65 22.31
CA ARG A 296 -5.32 8.47 23.68
C ARG A 296 -3.93 7.86 23.70
N SER A 297 -3.57 7.04 22.71
CA SER A 297 -2.22 6.50 22.56
C SER A 297 -1.24 7.50 21.95
N HIS A 298 -1.64 8.77 21.76
CA HIS A 298 -0.88 9.77 21.02
C HIS A 298 -0.59 9.32 19.58
N TYR A 299 -1.62 8.89 18.85
CA TYR A 299 -1.55 8.61 17.41
C TYR A 299 -0.56 7.48 17.03
N GLN A 300 -0.41 6.47 17.90
CA GLN A 300 0.42 5.30 17.63
C GLN A 300 -0.31 4.31 16.69
N ILE A 301 0.24 4.10 15.49
CA ILE A 301 -0.38 3.30 14.41
C ILE A 301 -0.38 1.80 14.76
N LYS A 302 0.74 1.26 15.24
CA LYS A 302 0.86 -0.17 15.56
C LYS A 302 -0.19 -0.64 16.59
N PRO A 303 -0.43 0.04 17.72
CA PRO A 303 -1.53 -0.29 18.63
C PRO A 303 -2.93 -0.21 17.99
N LEU A 304 -3.19 0.78 17.15
CA LEU A 304 -4.46 0.90 16.43
C LEU A 304 -4.69 -0.31 15.51
N LEU A 305 -3.70 -0.68 14.70
CA LEU A 305 -3.81 -1.85 13.82
C LEU A 305 -3.99 -3.14 14.62
N ARG A 306 -3.25 -3.32 15.72
CA ARG A 306 -3.45 -4.48 16.61
C ARG A 306 -4.91 -4.59 17.07
N ALA A 307 -5.46 -3.48 17.58
CA ALA A 307 -6.85 -3.46 18.06
C ALA A 307 -7.85 -3.72 16.93
N MET A 308 -7.60 -3.18 15.73
CA MET A 308 -8.44 -3.37 14.54
C MET A 308 -8.44 -4.82 14.04
N LEU A 309 -7.26 -5.46 13.92
CA LEU A 309 -7.10 -6.84 13.45
C LEU A 309 -7.66 -7.87 14.43
N LEU A 310 -7.83 -7.51 15.71
CA LEU A 310 -8.46 -8.37 16.71
C LEU A 310 -9.98 -8.23 16.79
N THR A 311 -10.57 -7.32 16.02
CA THR A 311 -12.03 -7.15 16.01
C THR A 311 -12.73 -8.37 15.37
N PRO A 312 -13.92 -8.78 15.86
CA PRO A 312 -14.72 -9.81 15.19
C PRO A 312 -15.06 -9.47 13.73
N GLN A 313 -15.20 -8.17 13.41
CA GLN A 313 -15.48 -7.67 12.08
C GLN A 313 -14.36 -7.99 11.10
N PHE A 314 -13.09 -7.83 11.50
CA PHE A 314 -11.95 -8.23 10.70
C PHE A 314 -12.02 -9.72 10.32
N TRP A 315 -12.25 -10.60 11.28
CA TRP A 315 -12.28 -12.05 11.02
C TRP A 315 -13.52 -12.53 10.24
N ARG A 316 -14.55 -11.69 10.11
CA ARG A 316 -15.77 -11.97 9.32
C ARG A 316 -15.75 -11.32 7.94
N SER A 317 -14.71 -10.56 7.60
CA SER A 317 -14.66 -9.77 6.37
C SER A 317 -13.95 -10.46 5.20
N GLN A 318 -13.81 -11.78 5.24
CA GLN A 318 -13.24 -12.58 4.15
C GLN A 318 -13.96 -12.28 2.83
N GLY A 319 -13.20 -12.01 1.79
CA GLY A 319 -13.69 -11.74 0.43
C GLY A 319 -14.43 -10.40 0.26
N GLN A 320 -14.39 -9.49 1.24
CA GLN A 320 -15.07 -8.20 1.14
C GLN A 320 -14.26 -7.11 0.42
N LEU A 321 -12.94 -7.28 0.24
CA LEU A 321 -12.13 -6.32 -0.52
C LEU A 321 -11.68 -6.92 -1.83
N VAL A 322 -11.71 -6.10 -2.88
CA VAL A 322 -11.13 -6.42 -4.19
C VAL A 322 -9.63 -6.20 -4.11
N LYS A 323 -8.83 -7.20 -4.52
CA LYS A 323 -7.38 -7.06 -4.65
C LYS A 323 -7.06 -5.95 -5.65
N SER A 324 -6.36 -4.92 -5.18
CA SER A 324 -5.70 -3.93 -6.04
C SER A 324 -4.75 -4.61 -7.03
N PRO A 325 -4.38 -3.94 -8.14
CA PRO A 325 -3.45 -4.50 -9.10
C PRO A 325 -2.14 -5.02 -8.49
N VAL A 326 -1.55 -4.28 -7.55
CA VAL A 326 -0.31 -4.68 -6.86
C VAL A 326 -0.54 -5.92 -6.00
N GLU A 327 -1.64 -5.98 -5.25
CA GLU A 327 -1.99 -7.19 -4.46
C GLU A 327 -2.25 -8.39 -5.35
N LEU A 328 -2.91 -8.22 -6.50
CA LEU A 328 -3.09 -9.31 -7.44
C LEU A 328 -1.75 -9.80 -7.98
N THR A 329 -0.91 -8.89 -8.49
CA THR A 329 0.33 -9.26 -9.19
C THR A 329 1.37 -9.79 -8.22
N VAL A 330 1.77 -8.99 -7.22
CA VAL A 330 2.75 -9.40 -6.20
C VAL A 330 2.22 -10.57 -5.38
N GLY A 331 0.93 -10.58 -5.05
CA GLY A 331 0.32 -11.65 -4.28
C GLY A 331 0.31 -13.01 -4.96
N THR A 332 0.03 -13.03 -6.26
CA THR A 332 0.13 -14.25 -7.06
C THR A 332 1.57 -14.77 -7.05
N LEU A 333 2.56 -13.88 -7.23
CA LEU A 333 3.98 -14.25 -7.18
C LEU A 333 4.38 -14.80 -5.81
N VAL A 334 3.93 -14.19 -4.71
CA VAL A 334 4.20 -14.68 -3.34
C VAL A 334 3.55 -16.05 -3.08
N THR A 335 2.29 -16.22 -3.48
CA THR A 335 1.50 -17.44 -3.23
C THR A 335 2.13 -18.68 -3.89
N PHE A 336 2.69 -18.50 -5.08
CA PHE A 336 3.33 -19.57 -5.85
C PHE A 336 4.87 -19.55 -5.77
N ASP A 337 5.45 -18.70 -4.93
CA ASP A 337 6.90 -18.53 -4.77
C ASP A 337 7.63 -18.22 -6.10
N LEU A 338 6.99 -17.46 -6.97
CA LEU A 338 7.52 -17.12 -8.29
C LEU A 338 8.44 -15.89 -8.22
N MET A 339 9.41 -15.84 -9.13
CA MET A 339 10.30 -14.70 -9.31
C MET A 339 10.30 -14.26 -10.78
N PRO A 340 9.88 -13.03 -11.08
CA PRO A 340 9.96 -12.50 -12.44
C PRO A 340 11.42 -12.26 -12.83
N ALA A 341 11.80 -12.62 -14.07
CA ALA A 341 13.12 -12.28 -14.59
C ALA A 341 13.26 -10.77 -14.86
N ASP A 342 12.14 -10.08 -15.11
CA ASP A 342 12.12 -8.64 -15.37
C ASP A 342 10.91 -7.97 -14.69
N TRP A 343 11.17 -7.26 -13.60
CA TRP A 343 10.16 -6.52 -12.83
C TRP A 343 9.50 -5.37 -13.60
N ARG A 344 10.11 -4.89 -14.70
CA ARG A 344 9.51 -3.87 -15.56
C ARG A 344 8.23 -4.35 -16.22
N VAL A 345 8.12 -5.67 -16.46
CA VAL A 345 6.91 -6.30 -17.00
C VAL A 345 5.77 -6.20 -15.98
N ILE A 346 6.07 -6.48 -14.71
CA ILE A 346 5.09 -6.37 -13.62
C ILE A 346 4.69 -4.91 -13.38
N ALA A 347 5.65 -3.98 -13.41
CA ALA A 347 5.37 -2.54 -13.34
C ALA A 347 4.46 -2.08 -14.50
N GLY A 348 4.74 -2.52 -15.72
CA GLY A 348 3.93 -2.23 -16.90
C GLY A 348 2.51 -2.80 -16.80
N LEU A 349 2.36 -4.01 -16.27
CA LEU A 349 1.07 -4.66 -16.01
C LEU A 349 0.25 -3.89 -14.96
N ASN A 350 0.87 -3.52 -13.83
CA ASN A 350 0.20 -2.73 -12.79
C ASN A 350 -0.29 -1.38 -13.30
N ARG A 351 0.49 -0.72 -14.16
CA ARG A 351 0.05 0.50 -14.85
C ARG A 351 -1.17 0.26 -15.75
N GLN A 352 -1.19 -0.82 -16.55
CA GLN A 352 -2.35 -1.17 -17.39
C GLN A 352 -3.60 -1.48 -16.56
N LEU A 353 -3.41 -2.05 -15.37
CA LEU A 353 -4.46 -2.34 -14.41
C LEU A 353 -4.91 -1.12 -13.59
N GLY A 354 -4.25 0.04 -13.74
CA GLY A 354 -4.64 1.31 -13.15
C GLY A 354 -3.92 1.71 -11.87
N GLN A 355 -2.92 0.95 -11.41
CA GLN A 355 -2.12 1.26 -10.21
C GLN A 355 -0.64 1.39 -10.55
N ASP A 356 -0.27 2.51 -11.17
CA ASP A 356 1.12 2.82 -11.51
C ASP A 356 1.85 3.43 -10.30
N LEU A 357 2.71 2.65 -9.62
CA LEU A 357 3.41 3.13 -8.41
C LEU A 357 4.12 4.46 -8.67
N PHE A 358 4.08 5.36 -7.66
CA PHE A 358 4.55 6.75 -7.74
C PHE A 358 3.80 7.66 -8.74
N ALA A 359 2.68 7.21 -9.30
CA ALA A 359 1.82 8.02 -10.16
C ALA A 359 0.32 7.83 -9.83
N PRO A 360 -0.15 8.21 -8.62
CA PRO A 360 -1.57 8.34 -8.36
C PRO A 360 -2.26 9.28 -9.38
N PRO A 361 -3.51 9.00 -9.78
CA PRO A 361 -4.18 9.72 -10.87
C PRO A 361 -4.58 11.16 -10.52
N ASN A 362 -4.74 11.46 -9.23
CA ASN A 362 -5.05 12.80 -8.71
C ASN A 362 -4.76 12.85 -7.20
N VAL A 363 -4.94 14.02 -6.59
CA VAL A 363 -4.68 14.30 -5.16
C VAL A 363 -5.44 13.40 -4.18
N LYS A 364 -6.56 12.77 -4.59
CA LYS A 364 -7.32 11.83 -3.76
C LYS A 364 -6.75 10.41 -3.76
N GLY A 365 -5.73 10.15 -4.58
CA GLY A 365 -5.08 8.85 -4.70
C GLY A 365 -5.78 7.92 -5.69
N TRP A 366 -5.52 6.62 -5.56
CA TRP A 366 -6.24 5.58 -6.27
C TRP A 366 -7.58 5.25 -5.58
N PRO A 367 -8.71 5.22 -6.33
CA PRO A 367 -10.06 5.11 -5.77
C PRO A 367 -10.40 3.76 -5.10
N GLY A 368 -9.60 2.71 -5.28
CA GLY A 368 -9.76 1.42 -4.58
C GLY A 368 -11.01 0.61 -4.97
N GLY A 369 -11.20 -0.54 -4.32
CA GLY A 369 -12.43 -1.34 -4.40
C GLY A 369 -12.85 -1.75 -5.82
N GLU A 370 -14.14 -1.61 -6.13
CA GLU A 370 -14.70 -1.96 -7.44
C GLU A 370 -14.13 -1.13 -8.60
N ALA A 371 -13.52 0.04 -8.34
CA ALA A 371 -12.88 0.84 -9.39
C ALA A 371 -11.70 0.10 -10.07
N TRP A 372 -11.18 -0.96 -9.44
CA TRP A 372 -10.20 -1.86 -10.05
C TRP A 372 -10.78 -2.77 -11.13
N ILE A 373 -12.09 -2.92 -11.18
CA ILE A 373 -12.80 -3.86 -12.06
C ILE A 373 -13.61 -3.10 -13.10
N ASN A 374 -13.16 -3.15 -14.33
CA ASN A 374 -13.90 -2.73 -15.52
C ASN A 374 -13.60 -3.71 -16.67
N SER A 375 -14.27 -3.55 -17.82
CA SER A 375 -14.13 -4.48 -18.94
C SER A 375 -12.67 -4.67 -19.40
N ALA A 376 -11.85 -3.61 -19.39
CA ALA A 376 -10.46 -3.66 -19.82
C ALA A 376 -9.54 -4.28 -18.74
N THR A 377 -9.70 -3.89 -17.48
CA THR A 377 -8.88 -4.42 -16.39
C THR A 377 -9.21 -5.87 -16.10
N LEU A 378 -10.48 -6.29 -16.18
CA LEU A 378 -10.89 -7.68 -15.96
C LEU A 378 -10.24 -8.63 -16.97
N LEU A 379 -10.21 -8.25 -18.25
CA LEU A 379 -9.52 -9.02 -19.29
C LEU A 379 -8.02 -9.11 -19.01
N THR A 380 -7.38 -8.00 -18.66
CA THR A 380 -5.94 -7.95 -18.34
C THR A 380 -5.60 -8.81 -17.12
N ARG A 381 -6.43 -8.78 -16.06
CA ARG A 381 -6.29 -9.64 -14.87
C ARG A 381 -6.39 -11.12 -15.25
N LYS A 382 -7.39 -11.48 -16.06
CA LYS A 382 -7.56 -12.84 -16.57
C LYS A 382 -6.34 -13.30 -17.36
N GLN A 383 -5.87 -12.49 -18.32
CA GLN A 383 -4.69 -12.81 -19.14
C GLN A 383 -3.41 -13.01 -18.31
N PHE A 384 -3.23 -12.24 -17.24
CA PHE A 384 -2.13 -12.44 -16.31
C PHE A 384 -2.22 -13.80 -15.62
N LEU A 385 -3.39 -14.13 -15.06
CA LEU A 385 -3.61 -15.37 -14.31
C LEU A 385 -3.58 -16.60 -15.20
N ASP A 386 -4.16 -16.52 -16.40
CA ASP A 386 -4.09 -17.55 -17.44
C ASP A 386 -2.63 -17.88 -17.78
N ARG A 387 -1.79 -16.85 -17.93
CA ARG A 387 -0.36 -17.03 -18.22
C ARG A 387 0.40 -17.70 -17.08
N ILE A 388 0.10 -17.37 -15.82
CA ILE A 388 0.69 -18.06 -14.67
C ILE A 388 0.24 -19.53 -14.63
N ALA A 389 -1.02 -19.80 -15.00
CA ALA A 389 -1.64 -21.12 -14.89
C ALA A 389 -1.26 -22.11 -16.00
N HIS A 390 -1.06 -21.68 -17.27
CA HIS A 390 -1.11 -22.61 -18.41
C HIS A 390 0.08 -22.63 -19.40
N ASP A 391 0.91 -21.59 -19.58
CA ASP A 391 1.80 -21.50 -20.77
C ASP A 391 3.12 -20.73 -20.49
N ALA A 392 4.32 -21.08 -20.96
CA ALA A 392 4.74 -21.63 -22.26
C ALA A 392 4.20 -20.84 -23.48
N ALA A 393 4.67 -19.61 -23.72
CA ALA A 393 4.26 -18.69 -24.81
C ALA A 393 3.88 -19.30 -26.20
N PRO A 394 3.15 -18.57 -27.09
CA PRO A 394 2.69 -17.18 -27.01
C PRO A 394 1.16 -17.01 -27.17
N ALA A 395 0.65 -15.86 -26.74
CA ALA A 395 -0.63 -15.32 -27.22
C ALA A 395 -0.54 -15.05 -28.72
N ARG A 396 -0.67 -16.10 -29.55
CA ARG A 396 -1.06 -15.96 -30.95
C ARG A 396 -2.55 -15.64 -30.94
N ASP A 397 -2.87 -14.48 -31.52
CA ASP A 397 -4.21 -14.02 -31.92
C ASP A 397 -4.96 -13.00 -31.06
N ALA A 398 -4.35 -12.42 -30.00
CA ALA A 398 -4.90 -11.18 -29.41
C ALA A 398 -4.48 -9.89 -30.16
N PHE A 399 -3.61 -9.99 -31.18
CA PHE A 399 -3.14 -8.84 -31.97
C PHE A 399 -2.90 -9.19 -33.46
N ALA A 400 -3.74 -10.04 -34.06
CA ALA A 400 -3.76 -10.19 -35.52
C ALA A 400 -4.62 -9.09 -36.15
N GLN A 401 -3.91 -8.11 -36.73
CA GLN A 401 -4.24 -7.24 -37.88
C GLN A 401 -5.63 -6.59 -38.00
N ALA A 402 -5.61 -5.25 -38.03
CA ALA A 402 -6.40 -4.51 -39.00
C ALA A 402 -5.40 -3.82 -39.96
N ASP A 403 -5.56 -4.06 -41.25
CA ASP A 403 -4.77 -3.45 -42.32
C ASP A 403 -4.87 -1.92 -42.27
N GLY A 404 -3.72 -1.24 -42.37
CA GLY A 404 -3.62 0.21 -42.48
C GLY A 404 -2.18 0.70 -42.31
N ASP A 405 -1.67 1.37 -43.33
CA ASP A 405 -0.26 1.69 -43.54
C ASP A 405 0.37 2.68 -42.52
N MET A 406 1.60 2.30 -42.16
CA MET A 406 2.73 2.87 -41.40
C MET A 406 2.89 4.39 -41.20
N SER A 407 3.23 4.82 -39.97
CA SER A 407 4.63 5.19 -39.62
C SER A 407 4.86 5.63 -38.15
N GLU A 408 6.09 5.39 -37.69
CA GLU A 408 6.83 5.89 -36.51
C GLU A 408 6.36 5.68 -35.05
N MET A 409 5.11 5.30 -34.74
CA MET A 409 4.72 5.01 -33.34
C MET A 409 4.87 3.54 -32.87
N ALA A 410 5.09 2.59 -33.79
CA ALA A 410 5.03 1.15 -33.50
C ALA A 410 6.28 0.53 -32.82
N GLY A 411 7.40 1.26 -32.77
CA GLY A 411 8.69 0.72 -32.29
C GLY A 411 8.77 0.45 -30.78
N ARG A 412 7.98 1.18 -29.97
CA ARG A 412 8.01 1.07 -28.50
C ARG A 412 7.10 -0.04 -27.98
N GLU A 413 5.88 -0.16 -28.53
CA GLU A 413 4.93 -1.21 -28.13
C GLU A 413 5.36 -2.60 -28.57
N ALA A 414 5.84 -2.76 -29.81
CA ALA A 414 6.33 -4.04 -30.30
C ALA A 414 7.55 -4.53 -29.49
N ARG A 415 8.40 -3.59 -29.06
CA ARG A 415 9.58 -3.87 -28.22
C ARG A 415 9.15 -4.27 -26.80
N ILE A 416 8.21 -3.54 -26.17
CA ILE A 416 7.61 -3.89 -24.87
C ILE A 416 6.96 -5.28 -24.90
N ARG A 417 6.20 -5.61 -25.97
CA ARG A 417 5.55 -6.92 -26.13
C ARG A 417 6.56 -8.07 -26.23
N ARG A 418 7.67 -7.87 -26.96
CA ARG A 418 8.73 -8.87 -27.14
C ARG A 418 9.55 -9.07 -25.84
N PHE A 419 9.78 -8.01 -25.07
CA PHE A 419 10.40 -8.10 -23.74
C PHE A 419 9.49 -8.76 -22.70
N ALA A 420 8.19 -8.46 -22.71
CA ALA A 420 7.21 -9.10 -21.82
C ALA A 420 7.13 -10.62 -22.05
N ALA A 421 7.20 -11.08 -23.31
CA ALA A 421 7.18 -12.51 -23.65
C ALA A 421 8.41 -13.27 -23.10
N ASN A 422 9.60 -12.66 -23.11
CA ASN A 422 10.83 -13.31 -22.63
C ASN A 422 10.99 -13.26 -21.10
N GLY A 423 10.55 -12.19 -20.43
CA GLY A 423 10.63 -12.05 -18.97
C GLY A 423 9.65 -12.92 -18.17
N LEU A 424 8.58 -13.41 -18.83
CA LEU A 424 7.56 -14.29 -18.23
C LEU A 424 7.90 -15.79 -18.32
N ASN A 425 8.91 -16.18 -19.12
CA ASN A 425 9.33 -17.58 -19.21
C ASN A 425 9.90 -18.14 -17.89
N SER A 426 10.32 -17.29 -16.95
CA SER A 426 10.77 -17.69 -15.60
C SER A 426 9.64 -17.75 -14.56
N MET A 427 8.40 -17.41 -14.91
CA MET A 427 7.25 -17.38 -13.99
C MET A 427 6.33 -18.60 -14.14
N LYS A 428 6.85 -19.69 -14.68
CA LYS A 428 6.06 -20.91 -14.92
C LYS A 428 5.76 -21.60 -13.59
N LEU A 429 4.49 -21.63 -13.22
CA LEU A 429 4.01 -22.48 -12.13
C LEU A 429 4.18 -23.96 -12.54
N GLN A 430 4.61 -24.78 -11.59
CA GLN A 430 4.56 -26.25 -11.68
C GLN A 430 3.45 -26.73 -10.74
N PRO A 431 2.19 -26.85 -11.21
CA PRO A 431 1.04 -27.10 -10.35
C PRO A 431 1.16 -28.43 -9.58
N ASP A 432 1.71 -29.46 -10.22
CA ASP A 432 1.93 -30.77 -9.60
C ASP A 432 2.97 -30.72 -8.48
N GLU A 433 4.10 -30.02 -8.70
CA GLU A 433 5.14 -29.85 -7.67
C GLU A 433 4.61 -29.01 -6.50
N TRP A 434 3.95 -27.88 -6.78
CA TRP A 434 3.36 -27.03 -5.75
C TRP A 434 2.32 -27.79 -4.93
N ALA A 435 1.42 -28.53 -5.60
CA ALA A 435 0.41 -29.33 -4.93
C ALA A 435 1.02 -30.48 -4.10
N ALA A 436 2.10 -31.09 -4.57
CA ALA A 436 2.82 -32.13 -3.83
C ALA A 436 3.48 -31.59 -2.57
N ILE A 437 4.21 -30.47 -2.69
CA ILE A 437 4.93 -29.81 -1.58
C ILE A 437 3.94 -29.40 -0.47
N TYR A 438 2.80 -28.82 -0.86
CA TYR A 438 1.82 -28.28 0.10
C TYR A 438 0.65 -29.22 0.36
N HIS A 439 0.75 -30.47 -0.09
CA HIS A 439 -0.25 -31.52 0.12
C HIS A 439 -1.67 -31.16 -0.33
N ALA A 440 -1.80 -30.36 -1.39
CA ALA A 440 -3.09 -30.04 -2.02
C ALA A 440 -3.53 -31.22 -2.90
N ARG A 441 -4.23 -32.21 -2.32
CA ARG A 441 -4.58 -33.47 -3.02
C ARG A 441 -5.87 -33.34 -3.82
N SER A 442 -6.79 -32.53 -3.35
CA SER A 442 -8.11 -32.31 -3.96
C SER A 442 -8.32 -30.84 -4.37
N ALA A 443 -9.33 -30.60 -5.21
CA ALA A 443 -9.80 -29.25 -5.50
C ALA A 443 -10.16 -28.45 -4.24
N THR A 444 -10.73 -29.11 -3.23
CA THR A 444 -11.06 -28.48 -1.94
C THR A 444 -9.80 -28.01 -1.22
N ASP A 445 -8.73 -28.80 -1.21
CA ASP A 445 -7.48 -28.41 -0.56
C ASP A 445 -6.86 -27.19 -1.26
N SER A 446 -6.79 -27.21 -2.59
CA SER A 446 -6.31 -26.07 -3.38
C SER A 446 -7.18 -24.83 -3.16
N ALA A 447 -8.51 -24.96 -3.14
CA ALA A 447 -9.42 -23.85 -2.89
C ALA A 447 -9.20 -23.24 -1.50
N ARG A 448 -8.98 -24.06 -0.46
CA ARG A 448 -8.67 -23.60 0.89
C ARG A 448 -7.29 -22.93 1.00
N LEU A 449 -6.36 -23.18 0.09
CA LEU A 449 -5.10 -22.44 0.07
C LEU A 449 -5.21 -21.13 -0.73
N LEU A 450 -6.03 -21.10 -1.78
CA LEU A 450 -6.01 -20.02 -2.78
C LEU A 450 -7.15 -19.00 -2.65
N LEU A 451 -8.34 -19.40 -2.21
CA LEU A 451 -9.55 -18.58 -2.33
C LEU A 451 -10.02 -18.07 -0.98
N ALA A 452 -10.35 -16.78 -0.89
CA ALA A 452 -10.92 -16.18 0.31
C ALA A 452 -12.36 -16.67 0.59
N LEU A 453 -13.08 -17.03 -0.48
CA LEU A 453 -14.45 -17.54 -0.47
C LEU A 453 -14.49 -18.92 -1.14
N PRO A 454 -15.55 -19.73 -0.91
CA PRO A 454 -15.80 -20.89 -1.75
C PRO A 454 -15.80 -20.51 -3.24
N PRO A 455 -15.33 -21.39 -4.13
CA PRO A 455 -15.26 -21.09 -5.56
C PRO A 455 -16.66 -20.77 -6.10
N ALA A 456 -16.76 -19.71 -6.89
CA ALA A 456 -18.02 -19.35 -7.55
C ALA A 456 -18.45 -20.45 -8.54
N ASN A 457 -17.47 -21.14 -9.14
CA ASN A 457 -17.68 -22.30 -9.99
C ASN A 457 -17.10 -23.56 -9.31
N PRO A 458 -17.92 -24.35 -8.58
CA PRO A 458 -17.46 -25.57 -7.93
C PRO A 458 -16.85 -26.55 -8.92
N LEU A 459 -15.71 -27.14 -8.54
CA LEU A 459 -15.00 -28.12 -9.35
C LEU A 459 -15.48 -29.55 -9.03
N PRO A 460 -15.40 -30.50 -9.98
CA PRO A 460 -15.72 -31.90 -9.73
C PRO A 460 -14.94 -32.47 -8.53
N PRO A 461 -15.57 -33.26 -7.64
CA PRO A 461 -14.92 -33.76 -6.41
C PRO A 461 -13.65 -34.60 -6.65
N ASP A 462 -13.54 -35.23 -7.80
CA ASP A 462 -12.42 -36.06 -8.26
C ASP A 462 -11.28 -35.24 -8.90
N THR A 463 -11.45 -33.92 -9.04
CA THR A 463 -10.40 -33.03 -9.56
C THR A 463 -9.23 -33.00 -8.58
N SER A 464 -8.04 -33.40 -9.05
CA SER A 464 -6.82 -33.30 -8.25
C SER A 464 -6.50 -31.84 -7.92
N GLY A 465 -5.82 -31.61 -6.79
CA GLY A 465 -5.45 -30.26 -6.37
C GLY A 465 -4.63 -29.52 -7.44
N ALA A 466 -3.69 -30.19 -8.11
CA ALA A 466 -2.91 -29.61 -9.20
C ALA A 466 -3.77 -29.15 -10.39
N LYS A 467 -4.72 -29.98 -10.84
CA LYS A 467 -5.66 -29.64 -11.93
C LYS A 467 -6.64 -28.53 -11.55
N ALA A 468 -6.91 -28.36 -10.25
CA ALA A 468 -7.79 -27.33 -9.75
C ALA A 468 -7.15 -25.93 -9.78
N ILE A 469 -5.84 -25.81 -9.55
CA ILE A 469 -5.17 -24.50 -9.38
C ILE A 469 -5.47 -23.53 -10.53
N ALA A 470 -5.32 -24.00 -11.77
CA ALA A 470 -5.54 -23.19 -12.94
C ALA A 470 -6.98 -22.64 -13.04
N GLN A 471 -7.97 -23.47 -12.70
CA GLN A 471 -9.38 -23.06 -12.70
C GLN A 471 -9.70 -22.12 -11.53
N LEU A 472 -9.12 -22.38 -10.36
CA LEU A 472 -9.28 -21.55 -9.16
C LEU A 472 -8.67 -20.16 -9.34
N LEU A 473 -7.54 -20.03 -10.04
CA LEU A 473 -6.94 -18.73 -10.34
C LEU A 473 -7.83 -17.86 -11.22
N LEU A 474 -8.63 -18.48 -12.09
CA LEU A 474 -9.56 -17.77 -12.97
C LEU A 474 -10.94 -17.58 -12.32
N ASP A 475 -11.16 -18.14 -11.13
CA ASP A 475 -12.39 -17.96 -10.38
C ASP A 475 -12.47 -16.51 -9.85
N PRO A 476 -13.65 -15.86 -9.93
CA PRO A 476 -13.86 -14.53 -9.36
C PRO A 476 -13.47 -14.43 -7.87
N ALA A 477 -13.59 -15.51 -7.09
CA ALA A 477 -13.20 -15.54 -5.68
C ALA A 477 -11.68 -15.32 -5.47
N TYR A 478 -10.84 -15.53 -6.50
CA TYR A 478 -9.41 -15.21 -6.43
C TYR A 478 -9.14 -13.71 -6.52
N GLN A 479 -10.09 -12.92 -7.04
CA GLN A 479 -9.95 -11.47 -7.20
C GLN A 479 -10.18 -10.71 -5.90
N VAL A 480 -10.73 -11.38 -4.88
CA VAL A 480 -11.07 -10.79 -3.59
C VAL A 480 -10.24 -11.39 -2.47
N GLU A 481 -10.17 -10.68 -1.35
CA GLU A 481 -9.54 -11.10 -0.09
C GLU A 481 -10.41 -10.71 1.09
#